data_AF-A0A9E5HML2-F1
#
_entry.id   AF-A0A9E5HML2-F1
#
_cell.length_a   1.000
_cell.length_b   1.000
_cell.length_c   1.000
_cell.angle_alpha   90.00
_cell.angle_beta   90.00
_cell.angle_gamma   90.00
#
_symmetry.space_group_name_H-M   'P 1'
#
loop_
_entity.id
_entity.type
_entity.pdbx_description
1 polymer ?
#
loop_
_entity_poly.entity_id
_entity_poly.type
_entity_poly.pdbx_seq_one_letter_code
_entity_poly.pdbx_strand_id
1 'polypeptide(L)' 'MGTLNLDKAQSVIEFALNWRKQNGLNPLTVAVLDSAGVVIALAREDGASNLRPEIAQGKARGAISMGIGSRALFNRAQ' A
#
# COMPACT_ATOMS: atom_id res chain seq x y z
N MET A 1 -12.13 -18.32 5.09
CA MET A 1 -10.98 -17.41 4.90
C MET A 1 -11.51 -16.12 4.31
N GLY A 2 -11.43 -15.00 5.04
CA GLY A 2 -12.05 -13.75 4.63
C GLY A 2 -11.27 -13.08 3.51
N THR A 3 -11.71 -13.27 2.27
CA THR A 3 -11.14 -12.61 1.09
C THR A 3 -11.22 -11.09 1.24
N LEU A 4 -10.14 -10.39 0.91
CA LEU A 4 -10.11 -8.93 0.87
C LEU A 4 -10.96 -8.46 -0.32
N ASN A 5 -12.09 -7.83 -0.06
CA ASN A 5 -12.98 -7.28 -1.08
C ASN A 5 -12.70 -5.78 -1.30
N LEU A 6 -13.35 -5.20 -2.32
CA LEU A 6 -13.16 -3.79 -2.68
C LEU A 6 -13.49 -2.84 -1.53
N ASP A 7 -14.61 -3.06 -0.83
CA ASP A 7 -15.03 -2.20 0.29
C ASP A 7 -13.97 -2.15 1.39
N LYS A 8 -13.44 -3.31 1.81
CA LYS A 8 -12.37 -3.37 2.80
C LYS A 8 -11.08 -2.71 2.29
N ALA A 9 -10.74 -2.89 1.02
CA ALA A 9 -9.57 -2.25 0.42
C ALA A 9 -9.70 -0.71 0.43
N GLN A 10 -10.90 -0.19 0.12
CA GLN A 10 -11.19 1.24 0.21
C GLN A 10 -11.15 1.75 1.66
N SER A 11 -11.70 1.00 2.62
CA SER A 11 -11.61 1.36 4.05
C SER A 11 -10.16 1.42 4.56
N VAL A 12 -9.29 0.50 4.10
CA VAL A 12 -7.84 0.54 4.43
C VAL A 12 -7.20 1.81 3.89
N ILE A 13 -7.52 2.20 2.65
CA ILE A 13 -7.03 3.44 2.06
C ILE A 13 -7.51 4.64 2.87
N GLU A 14 -8.81 4.73 3.15
CA GLU A 14 -9.39 5.86 3.88
C GLU A 14 -8.75 6.00 5.27
N PHE A 15 -8.62 4.90 6.01
CA PHE A 15 -7.96 4.88 7.30
C PHE A 15 -6.50 5.37 7.21
N ALA A 16 -5.72 4.88 6.25
CA ALA A 16 -4.33 5.27 6.07
C ALA A 16 -4.17 6.76 5.74
N LEU A 17 -5.04 7.30 4.87
CA LEU A 17 -5.01 8.72 4.51
C LEU A 17 -5.50 9.61 5.66
N ASN A 18 -6.48 9.17 6.45
CA ASN A 18 -6.93 9.88 7.65
C ASN A 18 -5.82 9.89 8.71
N TRP A 19 -5.15 8.77 8.93
CA TRP A 19 -4.02 8.69 9.85
C TRP A 19 -2.87 9.61 9.39
N ARG A 20 -2.56 9.65 8.10
CA ARG A 20 -1.59 10.60 7.53
C ARG A 20 -1.95 12.05 7.85
N LYS A 21 -3.21 12.45 7.63
CA LYS A 21 -3.71 13.80 7.93
C LYS A 21 -3.53 14.14 9.41
N GLN A 22 -3.94 13.24 10.30
CA GLN A 22 -3.85 13.42 11.75
C GLN A 22 -2.40 13.58 12.24
N ASN A 23 -1.44 12.98 11.53
CA ASN A 23 -0.02 13.02 11.87
C ASN A 23 0.78 14.06 11.07
N GLY A 24 0.12 14.89 10.25
CA GLY A 24 0.79 15.95 9.48
C GLY A 24 1.86 15.44 8.49
N LEU A 25 1.71 14.20 7.99
CA LEU A 25 2.70 13.63 7.07
C LEU A 25 2.50 14.16 5.65
N ASN A 26 3.58 14.14 4.86
CA ASN A 26 3.56 14.46 3.43
C ASN A 26 2.52 13.62 2.66
N PRO A 27 2.00 14.12 1.52
CA PRO A 27 1.04 13.38 0.68
C PRO A 27 1.51 11.96 0.36
N LEU A 28 0.57 11.01 0.45
CA LEU A 28 0.83 9.58 0.30
C LEU A 28 0.14 8.96 -0.92
N THR A 29 0.69 7.82 -1.32
CA THR A 29 0.01 6.86 -2.19
C THR A 29 -0.16 5.56 -1.43
N VAL A 30 -1.37 5.04 -1.41
CA VAL A 30 -1.73 3.78 -0.75
C VAL A 30 -2.19 2.80 -1.83
N ALA A 31 -1.57 1.62 -1.86
CA ALA A 31 -1.91 0.53 -2.77
C ALA A 31 -2.32 -0.70 -1.95
N VAL A 32 -3.46 -1.29 -2.30
CA VAL A 32 -3.98 -2.51 -1.69
C VAL A 32 -4.06 -3.59 -2.77
N LEU A 33 -3.34 -4.70 -2.54
CA LEU A 33 -3.23 -5.82 -3.47
C LEU A 33 -3.86 -7.08 -2.84
N ASP A 34 -4.39 -7.96 -3.68
CA ASP A 34 -4.84 -9.29 -3.27
C ASP A 34 -3.67 -10.27 -3.06
N SER A 35 -3.97 -11.51 -2.69
CA SER A 35 -2.96 -12.56 -2.51
C SER A 35 -2.22 -12.96 -3.79
N ALA A 36 -2.79 -12.66 -4.97
CA ALA A 36 -2.12 -12.86 -6.26
C ALA A 36 -1.20 -11.68 -6.63
N GLY A 37 -1.14 -10.64 -5.78
CA GLY A 37 -0.39 -9.41 -6.04
C GLY A 37 -1.05 -8.52 -7.08
N VAL A 38 -2.36 -8.68 -7.33
CA VAL A 38 -3.13 -7.82 -8.23
C VAL A 38 -3.74 -6.67 -7.44
N VAL A 39 -3.71 -5.46 -7.99
CA VAL A 39 -4.25 -4.27 -7.33
C VAL A 39 -5.77 -4.40 -7.21
N ILE A 40 -6.29 -4.31 -5.99
CA ILE A 40 -7.72 -4.15 -5.73
C ILE A 40 -8.08 -2.67 -5.70
N ALA A 41 -7.27 -1.85 -5.02
CA ALA A 41 -7.50 -0.42 -4.90
C ALA A 41 -6.17 0.36 -4.80
N LEU A 42 -6.17 1.57 -5.34
CA LEU A 42 -5.04 2.49 -5.30
C LEU A 42 -5.58 3.91 -5.14
N ALA A 43 -5.00 4.67 -4.21
CA ALA A 43 -5.27 6.11 -4.09
C ALA A 43 -3.97 6.88 -3.94
N ARG A 44 -3.83 7.95 -4.72
CA ARG A 44 -2.71 8.89 -4.67
C ARG A 44 -3.27 10.25 -4.30
N GLU A 45 -2.77 10.84 -3.22
CA GLU A 45 -3.13 12.21 -2.86
C GLU A 45 -2.51 13.23 -3.81
N ASP A 46 -3.16 14.37 -3.94
CA ASP A 46 -2.61 15.53 -4.62
C ASP A 46 -1.29 15.97 -3.97
N GLY A 47 -0.33 16.36 -4.79
CA GLY A 47 1.02 16.69 -4.35
C GLY A 47 1.94 15.49 -4.08
N ALA A 48 1.46 14.25 -4.16
CA ALA A 48 2.34 13.08 -4.13
C ALA A 48 3.16 12.98 -5.45
N SER A 49 4.46 12.68 -5.32
CA SER A 49 5.39 12.52 -6.47
C SER A 49 4.89 11.47 -7.48
N ASN A 50 5.21 11.69 -8.75
CA ASN A 50 4.79 10.87 -9.90
C ASN A 50 5.12 9.38 -9.76
N LEU A 51 6.23 8.99 -9.12
CA LEU A 51 6.63 7.58 -8.96
C LEU A 51 5.97 6.87 -7.76
N ARG A 52 5.20 7.59 -6.93
CA ARG A 52 4.61 7.02 -5.71
C ARG A 52 3.62 5.88 -5.96
N PRO A 53 2.80 5.88 -7.03
CA PRO A 53 1.98 4.73 -7.41
C PRO A 53 2.76 3.44 -7.63
N GLU A 54 3.83 3.49 -8.43
CA GLU A 54 4.63 2.33 -8.79
C GLU A 54 5.41 1.81 -7.57
N ILE A 55 5.96 2.72 -6.75
CA ILE A 55 6.67 2.38 -5.52
C ILE A 55 5.74 1.69 -4.52
N ALA A 56 4.51 2.21 -4.32
CA ALA A 56 3.55 1.62 -3.39
C ALA A 56 3.15 0.20 -3.82
N GLN A 57 2.88 0.01 -5.11
CA GLN A 57 2.57 -1.30 -5.69
C GLN A 57 3.76 -2.26 -5.57
N GLY A 58 4.98 -1.81 -5.88
CA GLY A 58 6.19 -2.61 -5.77
C GLY A 58 6.46 -3.10 -4.35
N LYS A 59 6.26 -2.24 -3.34
CA LYS A 59 6.39 -2.62 -1.93
C LYS A 59 5.38 -3.68 -1.51
N ALA A 60 4.11 -3.51 -1.89
CA ALA A 60 3.06 -4.47 -1.56
C ALA A 60 3.29 -5.81 -2.26
N ARG A 61 3.62 -5.78 -3.56
CA ARG A 61 3.89 -6.98 -4.37
C ARG A 61 5.10 -7.75 -3.83
N GLY A 62 6.20 -7.07 -3.53
CA GLY A 62 7.38 -7.69 -2.95
C GLY A 62 7.09 -8.38 -1.62
N ALA A 63 6.26 -7.77 -0.77
CA ALA A 63 5.85 -8.37 0.49
C ALA A 63 5.01 -9.65 0.30
N ILE A 64 4.05 -9.61 -0.63
CA ILE A 64 3.20 -10.76 -0.97
C ILE A 64 4.04 -11.89 -1.56
N SER A 65 4.86 -11.60 -2.57
CA SER A 65 5.67 -12.60 -3.27
C SER A 65 6.69 -13.30 -2.36
N MET A 66 7.20 -12.60 -1.36
CA MET A 66 8.19 -13.14 -0.43
C MET A 66 7.58 -13.72 0.85
N GLY A 67 6.26 -13.55 1.05
CA GLY A 67 5.56 -13.97 2.27
C GLY A 67 6.04 -13.25 3.54
N ILE A 68 6.71 -12.09 3.40
CA ILE A 68 7.29 -11.33 4.51
C ILE A 68 6.99 -9.84 4.33
N GLY A 69 6.89 -9.09 5.43
CA GLY A 69 6.69 -7.64 5.37
C GLY A 69 7.79 -6.93 4.58
N SER A 70 7.46 -5.85 3.87
CA SER A 70 8.40 -5.10 3.01
C SER A 70 9.64 -4.59 3.75
N ARG A 71 9.53 -4.28 5.06
CA ARG A 71 10.66 -3.92 5.92
C ARG A 71 11.59 -5.10 6.19
N ALA A 72 11.03 -6.30 6.41
CA ALA A 72 11.81 -7.52 6.58
C ALA A 72 12.51 -7.92 5.28
N LEU A 73 11.84 -7.71 4.13
CA LEU A 73 12.45 -7.89 2.82
C LEU A 73 13.68 -7.00 2.62
N PHE A 74 13.56 -5.71 2.96
CA PHE A 74 14.69 -4.78 2.88
C PHE A 74 15.89 -5.24 3.71
N ASN A 75 15.66 -5.69 4.95
CA ASN A 75 16.74 -6.17 5.82
C ASN A 75 17.43 -7.44 5.28
N ARG A 76 16.71 -8.29 4.53
CA ARG A 76 17.26 -9.52 3.95
C ARG A 76 18.07 -9.28 2.67
N ALA A 77 17.81 -8.17 1.98
CA ALA A 77 18.48 -7.81 0.74
C ALA A 77 19.81 -7.06 0.94
N GLN A 78 20.11 -6.65 2.17
CA GLN A 78 21.38 -6.01 2.56
C GLN A 78 22.46 -7.02 2.91
#